data_AF-A0A7J4X2W2-F1
#
_entry.id   AF-A0A7J4X2W2-F1
#
_cell.length_a   1.000
_cell.length_b   1.000
_cell.length_c   1.000
_cell.angle_alpha   90.00
_cell.angle_beta   90.00
_cell.angle_gamma   90.00
#
_symmetry.space_group_name_H-M   'P 1'
#
loop_
_entity.id
_entity.type
_entity.pdbx_description
1 polymer ?
#
loop_
_entity_poly.entity_id
_entity_poly.type
_entity_poly.pdbx_seq_one_letter_code
_entity_poly.pdbx_strand_id
1 'polypeptide(L)'
;MQFPLASGGPLDGLISSPMSEPYKIREWRRAMRMKQVDLAARAGKSPQAISAIENGGRARLATMQAIAGALGITLEELSKRPPRDPQMPPEVIEDVARAGRIMVAIARIAANDCQEIPPLIAAFEKIGGRSRTR
;
A
#
# COMPACT_ATOMS: atom_id res chain seq x y z
N MET A 1 -17.03 55.35 -32.88
CA MET A 1 -17.55 54.00 -32.56
C MET A 1 -16.47 53.26 -31.79
N GLN A 2 -16.53 53.26 -30.47
CA GLN A 2 -15.54 52.65 -29.57
C GLN A 2 -16.30 51.58 -28.75
N PHE A 3 -15.98 50.30 -28.95
CA PHE A 3 -16.49 49.20 -28.13
C PHE A 3 -15.41 48.80 -27.11
N PRO A 4 -15.76 48.60 -25.82
CA PRO A 4 -14.76 48.39 -24.78
C PRO A 4 -14.30 46.93 -24.68
N LEU A 5 -13.07 46.81 -24.17
CA LEU A 5 -12.43 45.59 -23.68
C LEU A 5 -13.18 44.99 -22.47
N ALA A 6 -13.00 43.68 -22.30
CA ALA A 6 -13.18 42.85 -21.10
C ALA A 6 -14.44 41.97 -21.01
N SER A 7 -14.24 40.68 -21.23
CA SER A 7 -14.78 39.62 -20.35
C SER A 7 -13.93 38.35 -20.49
N GLY A 8 -12.66 38.44 -20.06
CA GLY A 8 -11.89 37.25 -19.73
C GLY A 8 -12.42 36.66 -18.43
N GLY A 9 -13.35 35.71 -18.52
CA GLY A 9 -13.79 34.92 -17.38
C GLY A 9 -12.62 34.10 -16.80
N PRO A 10 -12.62 33.80 -15.49
CA PRO A 10 -11.53 33.10 -14.84
C PRO A 10 -11.42 31.68 -15.42
N LEU A 11 -10.23 31.34 -15.92
CA LEU A 11 -9.87 29.98 -16.27
C LEU A 11 -9.82 29.17 -14.97
N ASP A 12 -10.98 28.67 -14.58
CA ASP A 12 -11.19 27.86 -13.39
C ASP A 12 -10.32 26.61 -13.45
N GLY A 13 -9.29 26.57 -12.59
CA GLY A 13 -8.76 25.34 -12.00
C GLY A 13 -8.12 24.30 -12.91
N LEU A 14 -7.84 24.60 -14.18
CA LEU A 14 -7.04 23.73 -15.03
C LEU A 14 -5.59 23.80 -14.55
N ILE A 15 -5.21 22.89 -13.66
CA ILE A 15 -3.82 22.62 -13.32
C ILE A 15 -3.13 22.12 -14.59
N SER A 16 -2.63 23.06 -15.38
CA SER A 16 -1.61 22.85 -16.37
C SER A 16 -0.38 23.61 -15.89
N SER A 17 0.14 23.22 -14.72
CA SER A 17 1.47 23.65 -14.28
C SER A 17 2.48 22.57 -14.69
N PRO A 18 3.48 22.88 -15.54
CA PRO A 18 4.43 21.91 -16.07
C PRO A 18 5.49 21.42 -15.05
N MET A 19 5.20 21.41 -13.74
CA MET A 19 6.12 20.97 -12.68
C MET A 19 5.52 19.99 -11.67
N SER A 20 4.49 19.24 -12.04
CA SER A 20 3.94 18.18 -11.19
C SER A 20 4.27 16.83 -11.79
N GLU A 21 5.18 16.09 -11.14
CA GLU A 21 5.52 14.72 -11.52
C GLU A 21 4.21 13.88 -11.65
N PRO A 22 4.03 13.11 -12.73
CA PRO A 22 2.77 12.42 -12.97
C PRO A 22 2.47 11.43 -11.84
N TYR A 23 1.22 11.43 -11.35
CA TYR A 23 0.78 10.53 -10.29
C TYR A 23 1.02 9.05 -10.64
N LYS A 24 1.54 8.29 -9.68
CA LYS A 24 2.02 6.90 -9.84
C LYS A 24 1.00 5.87 -9.36
N ILE A 25 -0.27 6.08 -9.67
CA ILE A 25 -1.40 5.27 -9.18
C ILE A 25 -1.21 3.78 -9.44
N ARG A 26 -0.83 3.41 -10.67
CA ARG A 26 -0.60 2.01 -11.06
C ARG A 26 0.55 1.37 -10.28
N GLU A 27 1.60 2.13 -9.98
CA GLU A 27 2.74 1.63 -9.21
C GLU A 27 2.33 1.37 -7.77
N TRP A 28 1.66 2.34 -7.13
CA TRP A 28 1.13 2.20 -5.77
C TRP A 28 0.15 1.03 -5.63
N ARG A 29 -0.81 0.91 -6.57
CA ARG A 29 -1.75 -0.21 -6.58
C ARG A 29 -1.04 -1.56 -6.64
N ARG A 30 0.01 -1.69 -7.48
CA ARG A 30 0.80 -2.92 -7.60
C ARG A 30 1.63 -3.19 -6.35
N ALA A 31 2.22 -2.17 -5.74
CA ALA A 31 2.95 -2.30 -4.47
C ALA A 31 2.03 -2.82 -3.35
N MET A 32 0.77 -2.37 -3.34
CA MET A 32 -0.28 -2.85 -2.42
C MET A 32 -0.93 -4.18 -2.84
N ARG A 33 -0.46 -4.82 -3.91
CA ARG A 33 -1.01 -6.07 -4.49
C ARG A 33 -2.52 -6.01 -4.78
N MET A 34 -3.04 -4.84 -5.10
CA MET A 34 -4.47 -4.64 -5.38
C MET A 34 -4.80 -4.83 -6.87
N LYS A 35 -5.92 -5.47 -7.18
CA LYS A 35 -6.47 -5.44 -8.54
C LYS A 35 -7.09 -4.08 -8.82
N GLN A 36 -7.21 -3.76 -10.10
CA GLN A 36 -7.82 -2.49 -10.52
C GLN A 36 -9.28 -2.36 -10.07
N VAL A 37 -10.02 -3.47 -10.10
CA VAL A 37 -11.41 -3.54 -9.60
C VAL A 37 -11.50 -3.29 -8.10
N ASP A 38 -10.51 -3.72 -7.32
CA ASP A 38 -10.48 -3.51 -5.87
C ASP A 38 -10.24 -2.03 -5.53
N LEU A 39 -9.31 -1.39 -6.26
CA LEU A 39 -9.06 0.05 -6.13
C LEU A 39 -10.30 0.86 -6.54
N ALA A 40 -10.95 0.48 -7.63
CA ALA A 40 -12.18 1.13 -8.09
C ALA A 40 -13.29 1.05 -7.04
N ALA A 41 -13.54 -0.14 -6.48
CA ALA A 41 -14.53 -0.34 -5.43
C ALA A 41 -14.22 0.52 -4.19
N ARG A 42 -12.97 0.51 -3.70
CA ARG A 42 -12.55 1.31 -2.53
C ARG A 42 -12.63 2.81 -2.76
N ALA A 43 -12.32 3.28 -3.96
CA ALA A 43 -12.36 4.71 -4.30
C ALA A 43 -13.77 5.20 -4.68
N GLY A 44 -14.78 4.32 -4.72
CA GLY A 44 -16.12 4.65 -5.21
C GLY A 44 -16.12 5.07 -6.68
N LYS A 45 -15.35 4.38 -7.52
CA LYS A 45 -15.20 4.64 -8.96
C LYS A 45 -15.49 3.40 -9.79
N SER A 46 -15.70 3.57 -11.10
CA SER A 46 -15.79 2.43 -12.02
C SER A 46 -14.39 1.90 -12.37
N PRO A 47 -14.24 0.59 -12.66
CA PRO A 47 -12.97 0.04 -13.15
C PRO A 47 -12.46 0.74 -14.41
N GLN A 48 -13.37 1.14 -15.30
CA GLN A 48 -13.05 1.88 -16.51
C GLN A 48 -12.49 3.28 -16.21
N ALA A 49 -13.03 3.98 -15.21
CA ALA A 49 -12.50 5.28 -14.77
C ALA A 49 -11.08 5.13 -14.20
N ILE A 50 -10.84 4.15 -13.32
CA ILE A 50 -9.49 3.87 -12.83
C ILE A 50 -8.53 3.52 -13.98
N SER A 51 -9.00 2.76 -14.99
CA SER A 51 -8.20 2.43 -16.18
C SER A 51 -7.84 3.64 -17.01
N ALA A 52 -8.79 4.52 -17.28
CA ALA A 52 -8.52 5.76 -17.99
C ALA A 52 -7.46 6.59 -17.24
N ILE A 53 -7.58 6.73 -15.92
CA ILE A 53 -6.65 7.51 -15.10
C ILE A 53 -5.25 6.85 -15.05
N GLU A 54 -5.16 5.53 -14.86
CA GLU A 54 -3.87 4.81 -14.85
C GLU A 54 -3.13 4.90 -16.19
N ASN A 55 -3.84 5.15 -17.28
CA ASN A 55 -3.28 5.30 -18.63
C ASN A 55 -3.06 6.77 -19.04
N GLY A 56 -3.07 7.71 -18.09
CA GLY A 56 -2.77 9.13 -18.35
C GLY A 56 -3.99 10.03 -18.53
N GLY A 57 -5.20 9.51 -18.29
CA GLY A 57 -6.42 10.30 -18.27
C GLY A 57 -6.44 11.33 -17.14
N ARG A 58 -7.02 12.50 -17.41
CA ARG A 58 -7.19 13.55 -16.41
C ARG A 58 -8.36 13.23 -15.47
N ALA A 59 -8.21 13.60 -14.20
CA ALA A 59 -9.27 13.49 -13.19
C ALA A 59 -9.32 14.72 -12.31
N ARG A 60 -10.50 14.98 -11.72
CA ARG A 60 -10.66 16.06 -10.73
C ARG A 60 -9.86 15.77 -9.47
N LEU A 61 -9.44 16.81 -8.76
CA LEU A 61 -8.71 16.70 -7.49
C LEU A 61 -9.40 15.76 -6.49
N ALA A 62 -10.72 15.91 -6.32
CA ALA A 62 -11.52 15.05 -5.44
C ALA A 62 -11.45 13.55 -5.83
N THR A 63 -11.29 13.24 -7.12
CA THR A 63 -11.10 11.86 -7.57
C THR A 63 -9.70 11.35 -7.23
N MET A 64 -8.67 12.18 -7.38
CA MET A 64 -7.30 11.82 -6.98
C MET A 64 -7.19 11.62 -5.47
N GLN A 65 -7.86 12.45 -4.67
CA GLN A 65 -7.94 12.29 -3.21
C GLN A 65 -8.64 10.98 -2.82
N ALA A 66 -9.76 10.63 -3.48
CA ALA A 66 -10.43 9.35 -3.24
C ALA A 66 -9.54 8.14 -3.58
N ILE A 67 -8.75 8.23 -4.66
CA ILE A 67 -7.79 7.20 -5.05
C ILE A 67 -6.66 7.08 -4.03
N ALA A 68 -6.09 8.20 -3.59
CA ALA A 68 -5.04 8.22 -2.56
C ALA A 68 -5.54 7.60 -1.24
N GLY A 69 -6.73 8.00 -0.78
CA GLY A 69 -7.37 7.44 0.41
C GLY A 69 -7.64 5.93 0.29
N ALA A 70 -8.08 5.46 -0.88
CA ALA A 70 -8.29 4.04 -1.15
C ALA A 70 -7.00 3.20 -1.12
N LEU A 71 -5.86 3.84 -1.43
CA LEU A 71 -4.52 3.28 -1.34
C LEU A 71 -3.90 3.43 0.06
N GLY A 72 -4.54 4.17 0.97
CA GLY A 72 -4.05 4.41 2.33
C GLY A 72 -2.89 5.40 2.41
N ILE A 73 -2.76 6.30 1.44
CA ILE A 73 -1.67 7.28 1.34
C ILE A 73 -2.20 8.70 1.13
N THR A 74 -1.35 9.71 1.25
CA THR A 74 -1.69 11.09 0.92
C THR A 74 -1.61 11.36 -0.58
N LEU A 75 -2.22 12.47 -1.00
CA LEU A 75 -2.14 12.92 -2.39
C LEU A 75 -0.70 13.30 -2.77
N GLU A 76 0.10 13.86 -1.86
CA GLU A 76 1.51 14.16 -2.09
C GLU A 76 2.37 12.90 -2.24
N GLU A 77 2.02 11.80 -1.57
CA GLU A 77 2.70 10.53 -1.72
C GLU A 77 2.40 9.86 -3.07
N LEU A 78 1.20 10.12 -3.62
CA LEU A 78 0.77 9.54 -4.88
C LEU A 78 1.62 9.98 -6.09
N SER A 79 2.30 11.14 -6.02
CA SER A 79 3.26 11.55 -7.07
C SER A 79 4.62 10.87 -6.90
N LYS A 80 4.94 10.37 -5.71
CA LYS A 80 6.20 9.68 -5.40
C LYS A 80 6.12 8.21 -5.76
N ARG A 81 7.28 7.61 -6.00
CA ARG A 81 7.38 6.17 -6.26
C ARG A 81 7.12 5.39 -4.96
N PRO A 82 6.27 4.35 -4.97
CA PRO A 82 6.11 3.51 -3.79
C PRO A 82 7.45 2.86 -3.40
N PRO A 83 7.66 2.54 -2.11
CA PRO A 83 8.79 1.73 -1.69
C PRO A 83 8.79 0.42 -2.48
N ARG A 84 9.98 -0.01 -2.94
CA ARG A 84 10.13 -1.17 -3.83
C ARG A 84 9.74 -2.49 -3.18
N ASP A 85 9.66 -2.52 -1.86
CA ASP A 85 9.14 -3.64 -1.08
C ASP A 85 7.95 -3.13 -0.27
N PRO A 86 6.76 -3.76 -0.34
CA PRO A 86 5.76 -3.53 0.68
C PRO A 86 6.41 -3.89 2.01
N GLN A 87 6.72 -2.89 2.82
CA GLN A 87 7.29 -3.12 4.13
C GLN A 87 6.28 -3.94 4.90
N MET A 88 6.61 -5.21 5.12
CA MET A 88 5.80 -6.10 5.91
C MET A 88 5.69 -5.46 7.30
N PRO A 89 4.49 -5.39 7.90
CA PRO A 89 4.36 -4.79 9.23
C PRO A 89 5.38 -5.42 10.18
N PRO A 90 6.00 -4.65 11.09
CA PRO A 90 7.05 -5.16 11.98
C PRO A 90 6.63 -6.43 12.74
N GLU A 91 5.34 -6.52 13.10
CA GLU A 91 4.73 -7.69 13.74
C GLU A 91 4.84 -8.95 12.87
N VAL A 92 4.55 -8.83 11.58
CA VAL A 92 4.63 -9.94 10.64
C VAL A 92 6.08 -10.35 10.40
N ILE A 93 7.03 -9.40 10.41
CA ILE A 93 8.46 -9.70 10.29
C ILE A 93 8.90 -10.55 11.49
N GLU A 94 8.49 -10.18 12.70
CA GLU A 94 8.80 -10.92 13.91
C GLU A 94 8.16 -12.31 13.92
N ASP A 95 6.92 -12.45 13.43
CA ASP A 95 6.25 -13.75 13.32
C ASP A 95 7.00 -14.69 12.36
N VAL A 96 7.43 -14.20 11.20
CA VAL A 96 8.25 -14.96 10.24
C VAL A 96 9.61 -15.31 10.86
N ALA A 97 10.26 -14.37 11.54
CA ALA A 97 11.53 -14.62 12.22
C ALA A 97 11.39 -15.69 13.31
N ARG A 98 10.29 -15.66 14.08
CA ARG A 98 9.97 -16.67 15.09
C ARG A 98 9.80 -18.05 14.47
N ALA A 99 9.06 -18.16 13.37
CA ALA A 99 8.91 -19.43 12.64
C ALA A 99 10.26 -19.96 12.14
N GLY A 100 11.13 -19.09 11.63
CA GLY A 100 12.49 -19.43 11.23
C GLY A 100 13.31 -20.06 12.36
N ARG A 101 13.29 -19.48 13.56
CA ARG A 101 14.00 -20.01 14.73
C ARG A 101 13.51 -21.41 15.12
N ILE A 102 12.21 -21.65 15.06
CA ILE A 102 11.61 -22.97 15.33
C ILE A 102 12.11 -24.00 14.32
N MET A 103 12.11 -23.67 13.02
CA MET A 103 12.60 -24.58 11.98
C MET A 103 14.08 -24.93 12.16
N VAL A 104 14.91 -23.96 12.55
CA VAL A 104 16.33 -24.19 12.86
C VAL A 104 16.50 -25.14 14.04
N ALA A 105 15.75 -24.93 15.13
CA ALA A 105 15.81 -25.81 16.30
C ALA A 105 15.41 -27.24 15.92
N ILE A 106 14.33 -27.42 15.14
CA ILE A 106 13.91 -28.74 14.64
C ILE A 106 15.00 -29.37 13.77
N ALA A 107 15.64 -28.62 12.88
CA ALA A 107 16.71 -29.14 12.03
C ALA A 107 17.93 -29.60 12.86
N ARG A 108 18.28 -28.87 13.93
CA ARG A 108 19.35 -29.27 14.86
C ARG A 108 19.01 -30.53 15.64
N ILE A 109 17.77 -30.64 16.14
CA ILE A 109 17.28 -31.86 16.79
C ILE A 109 17.32 -33.05 15.82
N ALA A 110 16.91 -32.86 14.57
CA ALA A 110 17.00 -33.89 13.53
C ALA A 110 18.46 -34.28 13.22
N ALA A 111 19.41 -33.36 13.38
CA ALA A 111 20.85 -33.63 13.34
C ALA A 111 21.41 -34.24 14.65
N ASN A 112 20.53 -34.71 15.53
CA ASN A 112 20.84 -35.32 16.84
C ASN A 112 21.46 -34.37 17.87
N ASP A 113 21.25 -33.06 17.73
CA ASP A 113 21.60 -32.07 18.75
C ASP A 113 20.44 -31.94 19.76
N CYS A 114 20.47 -32.81 20.77
CA CYS A 114 19.44 -32.84 21.82
C CYS A 114 19.43 -31.60 22.73
N GLN A 115 20.43 -30.71 22.66
CA GLN A 115 20.47 -29.49 23.48
C GLN A 115 19.40 -28.46 23.07
N GLU A 116 18.85 -28.61 21.86
CA GLU A 116 17.80 -27.73 21.32
C GLU A 116 16.38 -28.13 21.76
N ILE A 117 16.21 -29.33 22.34
CA ILE A 117 14.91 -29.83 22.79
C ILE A 117 14.33 -28.97 23.92
N PRO A 118 15.05 -28.66 25.02
CA PRO A 118 14.48 -27.86 26.11
C PRO A 118 14.08 -26.43 25.70
N PRO A 119 14.90 -25.66 24.94
CA PRO A 119 14.50 -24.36 24.42
C PRO A 119 13.25 -24.41 23.52
N LEU A 120 13.12 -25.45 22.69
CA LEU A 120 11.98 -25.62 21.80
C LEU A 120 10.68 -25.91 22.57
N ILE A 121 10.72 -26.78 23.57
CA ILE A 121 9.55 -27.08 24.42
C ILE A 121 9.10 -25.82 25.16
N ALA A 122 10.03 -25.07 25.78
CA ALA A 122 9.71 -23.84 26.49
C ALA A 122 9.09 -22.76 25.56
N ALA A 123 9.47 -22.74 24.28
CA ALA A 123 8.86 -21.86 23.29
C ALA A 123 7.40 -22.25 22.97
N PHE A 124 7.09 -23.54 22.85
CA PHE A 124 5.72 -24.03 22.62
C PHE A 124 4.79 -23.79 23.81
N GLU A 125 5.27 -23.95 25.05
CA GLU A 125 4.49 -23.69 26.25
C GLU A 125 4.01 -22.23 26.34
N LYS A 126 4.88 -21.27 25.97
CA LYS A 126 4.52 -19.84 25.92
C LYS A 126 3.45 -19.52 24.88
N ILE A 127 3.34 -20.33 23.81
CA ILE A 127 2.29 -20.20 22.79
C ILE A 127 0.96 -20.75 23.33
N GLY A 128 0.99 -21.93 23.97
CA GLY A 128 -0.19 -22.56 24.56
C GLY A 128 -0.78 -21.80 25.76
N GLY A 129 0.05 -21.12 26.54
CA GLY A 129 -0.38 -20.30 27.69
C GLY A 129 -1.16 -19.04 27.30
N ARG A 130 -0.92 -18.49 26.11
CA ARG A 130 -1.57 -17.25 25.64
C ARG A 130 -2.99 -17.46 25.10
N SER A 131 -3.38 -18.70 24.79
CA SER A 131 -4.76 -19.04 24.36
C SER A 131 -5.73 -19.30 25.52
N ARG A 132 -5.25 -19.43 26.77
CA ARG A 132 -6.10 -19.74 27.94
C ARG A 132 -6.60 -18.52 28.72
N THR A 133 -6.22 -17.30 28.30
CA THR A 133 -6.65 -16.04 28.90
C THR A 133 -7.47 -15.22 27.89
N ARG A 134 -8.70 -15.69 27.62
CA ARG A 134 -9.80 -14.87 27.09
C ARG A 134 -11.11 -15.38 27.64
#